data_AF-A0A2E5EJL6-F1
#
_entry.id   AF-A0A2E5EJL6-F1
#
_cell.length_a   1.000
_cell.length_b   1.000
_cell.length_c   1.000
_cell.angle_alpha   90.00
_cell.angle_beta   90.00
_cell.angle_gamma   90.00
#
_symmetry.space_group_name_H-M   'P 1'
#
loop_
_entity.id
_entity.type
_entity.pdbx_description
1 polymer ?
#
loop_
_entity_poly.entity_id
_entity_poly.type
_entity_poly.pdbx_seq_one_letter_code
_entity_poly.pdbx_strand_id
1 'polypeptide(L)'
;MTDAELIAFHPEAPSNATNWVKIGRIGVDSAQAGFFDKPVFRNDGLMPAGFELKTFDGKHAIDDELWCFYCCELTKKGAAVVPGAVVGHSGYGDGGYPLYGITNSAGLYVALRLIFVDDDGFG
;
A
#
# COMPACT_ATOMS: atom_id res chain seq x y z
N MET A 1 -3.75 -20.02 8.01
CA MET A 1 -4.74 -19.27 7.21
C MET A 1 -4.00 -18.89 5.92
N THR A 2 -4.55 -18.15 4.95
CA THR A 2 -3.68 -17.54 3.92
C THR A 2 -3.32 -16.14 4.37
N ASP A 3 -2.03 -15.82 4.43
CA ASP A 3 -1.53 -14.47 4.74
C ASP A 3 -2.25 -13.44 3.86
N ALA A 4 -2.68 -12.33 4.47
CA ALA A 4 -3.15 -11.17 3.72
C ALA A 4 -1.94 -10.27 3.45
N GLU A 5 -1.58 -10.11 2.18
CA GLU A 5 -0.34 -9.45 1.81
C GLU A 5 -0.44 -8.60 0.54
N LEU A 6 0.46 -7.61 0.44
CA LEU A 6 0.68 -6.81 -0.75
C LEU A 6 2.10 -7.05 -1.24
N ILE A 7 2.25 -7.52 -2.48
CA ILE A 7 3.55 -7.78 -3.10
C ILE A 7 3.68 -6.98 -4.40
N ALA A 8 4.80 -6.29 -4.55
CA ALA A 8 5.20 -5.60 -5.77
C ALA A 8 6.53 -6.16 -6.30
N PHE A 9 6.58 -6.41 -7.60
CA PHE A 9 7.78 -6.89 -8.30
C PHE A 9 8.21 -5.89 -9.36
N HIS A 10 9.51 -5.57 -9.38
CA HIS A 10 10.16 -4.96 -10.54
C HIS A 10 10.28 -6.01 -11.66
N PRO A 11 10.28 -5.65 -12.95
CA PRO A 11 10.46 -6.60 -14.05
C PRO A 11 11.76 -7.42 -13.99
N GLU A 12 12.77 -6.92 -13.29
CA GLU A 12 14.04 -7.63 -13.05
C GLU A 12 13.99 -8.61 -11.86
N ALA A 13 12.86 -8.70 -11.15
CA ALA A 13 12.71 -9.64 -10.06
C ALA A 13 12.81 -11.08 -10.57
N PRO A 14 13.51 -11.97 -9.86
CA PRO A 14 13.56 -13.38 -10.22
C PRO A 14 12.14 -13.98 -10.14
N SER A 15 11.80 -14.84 -11.10
CA SER A 15 10.48 -15.49 -11.16
C SER A 15 10.16 -16.39 -9.96
N ASN A 16 11.17 -16.75 -9.17
CA ASN A 16 11.09 -17.55 -7.95
C ASN A 16 11.59 -16.77 -6.72
N ALA A 17 11.23 -15.50 -6.59
CA ALA A 17 11.69 -14.64 -5.50
C ALA A 17 11.31 -15.20 -4.09
N THR A 18 12.26 -15.89 -3.46
CA THR A 18 12.06 -16.60 -2.16
C THR A 18 12.89 -16.02 -1.01
N ASN A 19 13.91 -15.20 -1.28
CA ASN A 19 14.85 -14.69 -0.28
C ASN A 19 14.41 -13.36 0.36
N TRP A 20 13.21 -13.34 0.94
CA TRP A 20 12.66 -12.16 1.59
C TRP A 20 13.41 -11.81 2.86
N VAL A 21 13.95 -10.59 2.93
CA VAL A 21 14.61 -10.06 4.14
C VAL A 21 13.73 -8.99 4.75
N LYS A 22 13.50 -9.04 6.08
CA LYS A 22 12.77 -7.99 6.79
C LYS A 22 13.61 -6.71 6.77
N ILE A 23 13.03 -5.64 6.21
CA ILE A 23 13.70 -4.34 6.05
C ILE A 23 13.10 -3.25 6.93
N GLY A 24 11.97 -3.52 7.57
CA GLY A 24 11.38 -2.57 8.52
C GLY A 24 9.95 -2.90 8.93
N ARG A 25 9.28 -1.86 9.43
CA ARG A 25 7.84 -1.84 9.71
C ARG A 25 7.25 -0.55 9.15
N ILE A 26 6.05 -0.64 8.57
CA ILE A 26 5.31 0.51 8.06
C ILE A 26 4.17 0.80 9.02
N GLY A 27 4.11 2.06 9.47
CA GLY A 27 2.95 2.57 10.19
C GLY A 27 1.79 2.75 9.24
N VAL A 28 0.65 2.21 9.62
CA VAL A 28 -0.58 2.22 8.85
C VAL A 28 -1.65 2.90 9.67
N ASP A 29 -2.29 3.86 9.03
CA ASP A 29 -3.43 4.63 9.51
C ASP A 29 -4.58 4.44 8.49
N SER A 30 -5.83 4.47 8.96
CA SER A 30 -7.02 4.04 8.22
C SER A 30 -6.94 2.63 7.61
N ALA A 31 -6.15 1.73 8.22
CA ALA A 31 -5.90 0.37 7.76
C ALA A 31 -5.36 0.25 6.32
N GLN A 32 -4.82 1.32 5.74
CA GLN A 32 -4.34 1.34 4.35
C GLN A 32 -2.81 1.40 4.25
N ALA A 33 -2.25 0.63 3.31
CA ALA A 33 -0.87 0.76 2.90
C ALA A 33 -0.68 0.45 1.41
N GLY A 34 0.37 1.01 0.80
CA GLY A 34 0.66 0.75 -0.59
C GLY A 34 2.12 1.01 -0.96
N PHE A 35 2.49 0.52 -2.14
CA PHE A 35 3.74 0.86 -2.81
C PHE A 35 3.44 1.85 -3.93
N PHE A 36 4.14 2.97 -3.93
CA PHE A 36 3.91 4.08 -4.85
C PHE A 36 5.22 4.48 -5.52
N ASP A 37 5.14 4.80 -6.79
CA ASP A 37 6.12 5.64 -7.44
C ASP A 37 6.13 7.00 -6.73
N LYS A 38 7.32 7.54 -6.48
CA LYS A 38 7.51 8.81 -5.77
C LYS A 38 6.64 9.98 -6.30
N PRO A 39 6.48 10.21 -7.62
CA PRO A 39 5.63 11.29 -8.12
C PRO A 39 4.11 11.05 -7.94
N VAL A 40 3.70 9.83 -7.62
CA VAL A 40 2.30 9.45 -7.42
C VAL A 40 1.89 9.58 -5.95
N PHE A 41 2.81 9.29 -5.03
CA PHE A 41 2.53 9.31 -3.60
C PHE A 41 2.03 10.68 -3.10
N ARG A 42 0.82 10.71 -2.51
CA ARG A 42 0.15 11.91 -1.96
C ARG A 42 0.02 13.05 -2.97
N ASN A 43 -0.11 12.74 -4.25
CA ASN A 43 -0.23 13.75 -5.28
C ASN A 43 -1.71 13.99 -5.64
N ASP A 44 -2.33 14.97 -4.98
CA ASP A 44 -3.72 15.36 -5.24
C ASP A 44 -3.95 15.89 -6.67
N GLY A 45 -2.89 16.30 -7.38
CA GLY A 45 -2.96 16.65 -8.80
C GLY A 45 -3.25 15.47 -9.73
N LEU A 46 -3.19 14.23 -9.24
CA LEU A 46 -3.51 13.01 -9.98
C LEU A 46 -4.94 12.50 -9.73
N MET A 47 -5.76 13.26 -9.00
CA MET A 47 -7.15 12.90 -8.74
C MET A 47 -7.91 12.68 -10.05
N PRO A 48 -8.63 11.55 -10.20
CA PRO A 48 -9.38 11.29 -11.42
C PRO A 48 -10.53 12.28 -11.57
N ALA A 49 -10.72 12.76 -12.80
CA ALA A 49 -11.83 13.64 -13.14
C ALA A 49 -13.18 12.95 -12.82
N GLY A 50 -14.07 13.69 -12.16
CA GLY A 50 -15.41 13.19 -11.81
C GLY A 50 -15.46 12.31 -10.55
N PHE A 51 -14.37 12.18 -9.78
CA PHE A 51 -14.46 11.57 -8.46
C PHE A 51 -15.17 12.51 -7.48
N GLU A 52 -16.33 12.05 -6.98
CA GLU A 52 -17.11 12.81 -6.00
C GLU A 52 -16.57 12.58 -4.59
N LEU A 53 -15.97 13.62 -4.04
CA LEU A 53 -15.55 13.62 -2.64
C LEU A 53 -16.78 13.69 -1.74
N LYS A 54 -16.87 12.77 -0.78
CA LYS A 54 -17.89 12.84 0.25
C LYS A 54 -17.62 14.08 1.12
N THR A 55 -18.61 14.96 1.17
CA THR A 55 -18.61 16.11 2.07
C THR A 55 -19.42 15.80 3.32
N PHE A 56 -18.98 16.32 4.46
CA PHE A 56 -19.77 16.35 5.68
C PHE A 56 -19.97 17.83 6.06
N ASP A 57 -21.24 18.24 6.17
CA ASP A 57 -21.61 19.66 6.40
C ASP A 57 -21.02 20.64 5.35
N GLY A 58 -21.02 20.24 4.08
CA GLY A 58 -20.53 21.08 2.97
C GLY A 58 -19.02 21.27 2.91
N LYS A 59 -18.24 20.60 3.77
CA LYS A 59 -16.78 20.58 3.75
C LYS A 59 -16.28 19.19 3.38
N HIS A 60 -15.18 19.11 2.64
CA HIS A 60 -14.49 17.82 2.54
C HIS A 60 -13.93 17.49 3.93
N ALA A 61 -14.05 16.23 4.32
CA ALA A 61 -13.53 15.81 5.63
C ALA A 61 -12.00 15.96 5.72
N ILE A 62 -11.31 16.02 4.57
CA ILE A 62 -9.86 16.06 4.45
C ILE A 62 -9.52 16.86 3.18
N ASP A 63 -9.14 18.13 3.31
CA ASP A 63 -8.84 19.02 2.16
C ASP A 63 -7.41 18.82 1.60
N ASP A 64 -6.52 18.16 2.34
CA ASP A 64 -5.08 18.02 2.04
C ASP A 64 -4.58 16.57 1.91
N GLU A 65 -5.49 15.59 1.85
CA GLU A 65 -5.18 14.17 1.63
C GLU A 65 -6.16 13.51 0.65
N LEU A 66 -6.59 14.25 -0.38
CA LEU A 66 -7.58 13.78 -1.35
C LEU A 66 -7.13 12.50 -2.05
N TRP A 67 -5.85 12.40 -2.40
CA TRP A 67 -5.27 11.20 -2.99
C TRP A 67 -5.33 9.99 -2.05
N CYS A 68 -4.98 10.17 -0.78
CA CYS A 68 -5.07 9.09 0.22
C CYS A 68 -6.52 8.65 0.43
N PHE A 69 -7.44 9.61 0.51
CA PHE A 69 -8.87 9.32 0.61
C PHE A 69 -9.39 8.57 -0.63
N TYR A 70 -8.96 8.97 -1.82
CA TYR A 70 -9.26 8.24 -3.06
C TYR A 70 -8.76 6.79 -3.00
N CYS A 71 -7.51 6.58 -2.59
CA CYS A 71 -6.99 5.24 -2.34
C CYS A 71 -7.87 4.47 -1.36
N CYS A 72 -8.34 5.10 -0.27
CA CYS A 72 -9.24 4.46 0.71
C CYS A 72 -10.54 3.99 0.08
N GLU A 73 -11.16 4.80 -0.76
CA GLU A 73 -12.35 4.41 -1.50
C GLU A 73 -12.09 3.22 -2.44
N LEU A 74 -10.91 3.17 -3.09
CA LEU A 74 -10.52 2.04 -3.94
C LEU A 74 -10.30 0.74 -3.14
N THR A 75 -9.73 0.81 -1.94
CA THR A 75 -9.37 -0.37 -1.15
C THR A 75 -10.49 -0.90 -0.27
N LYS A 76 -11.70 -0.34 -0.31
CA LYS A 76 -12.87 -0.88 0.42
C LYS A 76 -13.20 -2.34 0.10
N LYS A 77 -12.72 -2.84 -1.04
CA LYS A 77 -12.89 -4.24 -1.48
C LYS A 77 -11.62 -5.09 -1.31
N GLY A 78 -10.61 -4.60 -0.59
CA GLY A 78 -9.34 -5.30 -0.36
C GLY A 78 -8.16 -4.51 -0.92
N ALA A 79 -7.87 -4.66 -2.21
CA ALA A 79 -6.72 -4.01 -2.85
C ALA A 79 -7.08 -3.41 -4.21
N ALA A 80 -6.28 -2.44 -4.65
CA ALA A 80 -6.43 -1.77 -5.93
C ALA A 80 -5.06 -1.45 -6.56
N VAL A 81 -5.05 -1.37 -7.89
CA VAL A 81 -3.91 -0.92 -8.68
C VAL A 81 -4.31 0.38 -9.37
N VAL A 82 -3.46 1.38 -9.31
CA VAL A 82 -3.55 2.62 -10.08
C VAL A 82 -2.23 2.82 -10.83
N PRO A 83 -2.17 3.64 -11.90
CA PRO A 83 -0.90 3.91 -12.58
C PRO A 83 0.19 4.37 -11.60
N GLY A 84 1.27 3.59 -11.51
CA GLY A 84 2.39 3.85 -10.60
C GLY A 84 2.15 3.51 -9.13
N ALA A 85 1.08 2.79 -8.77
CA ALA A 85 0.90 2.31 -7.40
C ALA A 85 0.05 1.04 -7.26
N VAL A 86 0.32 0.31 -6.18
CA VAL A 86 -0.55 -0.75 -5.67
C VAL A 86 -0.85 -0.45 -4.21
N VAL A 87 -2.11 -0.54 -3.82
CA VAL A 87 -2.59 -0.17 -2.49
C VAL A 87 -3.55 -1.23 -1.96
N GLY A 88 -3.48 -1.52 -0.68
CA GLY A 88 -4.27 -2.53 0.00
C GLY A 88 -4.79 -2.03 1.34
N HIS A 89 -5.90 -2.62 1.78
CA HIS A 89 -6.49 -2.44 3.09
C HIS A 89 -6.23 -3.70 3.92
N SER A 90 -5.72 -3.54 5.14
CA SER A 90 -5.33 -4.64 6.02
C SER A 90 -6.51 -5.52 6.43
N GLY A 91 -7.71 -4.92 6.50
CA GLY A 91 -8.92 -5.57 7.01
C GLY A 91 -8.95 -5.68 8.53
N TYR A 92 -7.87 -5.26 9.22
CA TYR A 92 -7.72 -5.39 10.67
C TYR A 92 -7.79 -4.05 11.39
N GLY A 93 -7.20 -3.00 10.81
CA GLY A 93 -7.10 -1.70 11.46
C GLY A 93 -5.73 -1.08 11.29
N ASP A 94 -5.46 -0.09 12.14
CA ASP A 94 -4.23 0.67 12.20
C ASP A 94 -3.15 -0.08 12.97
N GLY A 95 -1.88 0.18 12.66
CA GLY A 95 -0.78 -0.48 13.35
C GLY A 95 0.53 -0.46 12.57
N GLY A 96 1.49 -1.25 13.04
CA GLY A 96 2.78 -1.42 12.38
C GLY A 96 2.87 -2.77 11.70
N TYR A 97 3.02 -2.80 10.37
CA TYR A 97 3.08 -4.04 9.60
C TYR A 97 4.49 -4.31 9.09
N PRO A 98 5.00 -5.56 9.16
CA PRO A 98 6.36 -5.88 8.73
C PRO A 98 6.51 -5.74 7.21
N LEU A 99 7.61 -5.11 6.80
CA LEU A 99 7.99 -4.94 5.40
C LEU A 99 9.23 -5.77 5.09
N TYR A 100 9.16 -6.48 3.96
CA TYR A 100 10.23 -7.32 3.44
C TYR A 100 10.65 -6.86 2.05
N GLY A 101 11.91 -7.10 1.71
CA GLY A 101 12.45 -6.80 0.40
C GLY A 101 13.42 -7.85 -0.12
N ILE A 102 13.58 -7.87 -1.44
CA ILE A 102 14.59 -8.64 -2.16
C ILE A 102 15.44 -7.65 -2.96
N THR A 103 16.77 -7.77 -2.87
CA THR A 103 17.71 -6.95 -3.64
C THR A 103 18.35 -7.74 -4.78
N ASN A 104 18.64 -7.07 -5.90
CA ASN A 104 19.48 -7.62 -6.96
C ASN A 104 20.98 -7.55 -6.60
N SER A 105 21.86 -7.98 -7.52
CA SER A 105 23.32 -7.96 -7.33
C SER A 105 23.92 -6.57 -7.21
N ALA A 106 23.21 -5.53 -7.64
CA ALA A 106 23.59 -4.13 -7.48
C ALA A 106 23.12 -3.54 -6.12
N GLY A 107 22.42 -4.33 -5.29
CA GLY A 107 21.88 -3.88 -4.01
C GLY A 107 20.58 -3.08 -4.11
N LEU A 108 19.92 -3.06 -5.28
CA LEU A 108 18.65 -2.37 -5.48
C LEU A 108 17.47 -3.29 -5.17
N TYR A 109 16.44 -2.77 -4.50
CA TYR A 109 15.22 -3.53 -4.23
C TYR A 109 14.46 -3.81 -5.53
N VAL A 110 14.23 -5.10 -5.82
CA VAL A 110 13.49 -5.57 -6.99
C VAL A 110 12.17 -6.25 -6.62
N ALA A 111 11.92 -6.52 -5.34
CA ALA A 111 10.62 -6.94 -4.86
C ALA A 111 10.38 -6.42 -3.44
N LEU A 112 9.13 -6.06 -3.14
CA LEU A 112 8.68 -5.60 -1.82
C LEU A 112 7.43 -6.38 -1.42
N ARG A 113 7.36 -6.79 -0.15
CA ARG A 113 6.25 -7.56 0.44
C ARG A 113 5.86 -6.96 1.77
N LEU A 114 4.61 -6.52 1.87
CA LEU A 114 3.97 -6.05 3.09
C LEU A 114 2.97 -7.11 3.56
N ILE A 115 3.08 -7.52 4.82
CA ILE A 115 2.19 -8.55 5.40
C ILE A 115 1.23 -7.86 6.37
N PHE A 116 -0.07 -7.94 6.08
CA PHE A 116 -1.13 -7.38 6.93
C PHE A 116 -1.58 -8.36 8.01
N VAL A 117 -1.60 -9.65 7.71
CA VAL A 117 -1.92 -10.71 8.68
C VAL A 117 -0.89 -11.80 8.47
N ASP A 118 -0.15 -12.14 9.53
CA ASP A 118 0.64 -13.37 9.59
C ASP A 118 -0.07 -14.42 10.47
N ASP A 119 0.33 -15.68 10.30
CA ASP A 119 -0.16 -16.81 11.11
C ASP A 119 0.32 -16.75 12.59
N ASP A 120 1.20 -15.81 12.97
CA ASP A 120 1.81 -15.66 14.30
C ASP A 120 1.06 -14.64 15.19
N GLY A 121 -0.27 -14.62 15.07
CA GLY A 121 -1.21 -13.72 15.73
C GLY A 121 -0.72 -13.02 17.01
N PHE A 122 -0.80 -11.67 17.00
CA PHE A 122 -0.62 -10.77 18.15
C PHE A 122 0.51 -11.15 19.12
N GLY A 123 1.74 -10.81 18.72
CA GLY A 123 2.83 -10.55 19.67
C GLY A 123 2.72 -9.16 20.30
#